data_AF-A0A3S1B8H5-F1
#
_entry.id   AF-A0A3S1B8H5-F1
#
_cell.length_a   1.000
_cell.length_b   1.000
_cell.length_c   1.000
_cell.angle_alpha   90.00
_cell.angle_beta   90.00
_cell.angle_gamma   90.00
#
_symmetry.space_group_name_H-M   'P 1'
#
loop_
_entity.id
_entity.type
_entity.pdbx_description
1 polymer ?
#
loop_
_entity_poly.entity_id
_entity_poly.type
_entity_poly.pdbx_seq_one_letter_code
_entity_poly.pdbx_strand_id
1 'polypeptide(L)'
;MAKQEVRLKVATKELTEAQATLDEKQAELNVVQAKYDAAMTKKKMLLDDAEMCRMKMDAATMLIGGLAGEQVRWSAQSLEFRDQITRLTGDVLICTGFLSYSGPFNQEFRTKLTNKWSSELTAKKIPFSKNLQIVEALVDTTT
;
A
#
# COMPACT_ATOMS: atom_id res chain seq x y z
N MET A 1 55.10 -74.14 -0.79
CA MET A 1 55.40 -72.70 -0.87
C MET A 1 54.92 -72.09 -2.19
N ALA A 2 55.37 -72.56 -3.36
CA ALA A 2 54.95 -72.01 -4.67
C ALA A 2 53.42 -71.92 -4.94
N LYS A 3 52.61 -72.93 -4.56
CA LYS A 3 51.14 -72.88 -4.75
C LYS A 3 50.44 -71.79 -3.93
N GLN A 4 50.96 -71.49 -2.73
CA GLN A 4 50.40 -70.43 -1.88
C GLN A 4 50.77 -69.04 -2.42
N GLU A 5 51.98 -68.87 -2.95
CA GLU A 5 52.41 -67.61 -3.58
C GLU A 5 51.60 -67.28 -4.84
N VAL A 6 51.30 -68.28 -5.67
CA VAL A 6 50.44 -68.09 -6.86
C VAL A 6 49.02 -67.70 -6.45
N ARG A 7 48.42 -68.38 -5.46
CA ARG A 7 47.09 -68.02 -4.93
C ARG A 7 47.06 -66.63 -4.32
N LEU A 8 48.12 -66.26 -3.59
CA LEU A 8 48.23 -64.93 -2.99
C LEU A 8 48.33 -63.85 -4.06
N LYS A 9 49.12 -64.07 -5.13
CA LYS A 9 49.19 -63.17 -6.29
C LYS A 9 47.85 -62.98 -6.99
N VAL A 10 47.11 -64.07 -7.24
CA VAL A 10 45.79 -64.01 -7.88
C VAL A 10 44.80 -63.24 -7.02
N ALA A 11 44.72 -63.55 -5.71
CA ALA A 11 43.83 -62.86 -4.79
C ALA A 11 44.20 -61.38 -4.62
N THR A 12 45.50 -61.02 -4.59
CA THR A 12 45.90 -59.61 -4.56
C THR A 12 45.50 -58.87 -5.83
N LYS A 13 45.58 -59.52 -6.99
CA LYS A 13 45.20 -58.94 -8.28
C LYS A 13 43.70 -58.70 -8.37
N GLU A 14 42.89 -59.69 -7.99
CA GLU A 14 41.43 -59.57 -7.91
C GLU A 14 41.02 -58.46 -6.93
N LEU A 15 41.69 -58.36 -5.79
CA LEU A 15 41.46 -57.29 -4.82
C LEU A 15 41.83 -55.90 -5.39
N THR A 16 42.88 -55.80 -6.20
CA THR A 16 43.25 -54.52 -6.83
C THR A 16 42.25 -54.10 -7.90
N GLU A 17 41.78 -55.05 -8.72
CA GLU A 17 40.77 -54.80 -9.76
C GLU A 17 39.41 -54.42 -9.17
N ALA A 18 38.99 -55.11 -8.10
CA ALA A 18 37.77 -54.77 -7.36
C ALA A 18 37.86 -53.38 -6.70
N GLN A 19 39.01 -53.04 -6.09
CA GLN A 19 39.23 -51.73 -5.49
C GLN A 19 39.19 -50.62 -6.55
N ALA A 20 39.84 -50.82 -7.70
CA ALA A 20 39.83 -49.84 -8.79
C ALA A 20 38.41 -49.57 -9.32
N THR A 21 37.60 -50.62 -9.46
CA THR A 21 36.19 -50.49 -9.87
C THR A 21 35.36 -49.75 -8.82
N LEU A 22 35.61 -50.01 -7.53
CA LEU A 22 34.92 -49.36 -6.43
C LEU A 22 35.27 -47.86 -6.38
N ASP A 23 36.54 -47.52 -6.57
CA ASP A 23 37.03 -46.14 -6.61
C ASP A 23 36.42 -45.36 -7.81
N GLU A 24 36.32 -45.99 -8.98
CA GLU A 24 35.66 -45.41 -10.16
C GLU A 24 34.18 -45.12 -9.88
N LYS A 25 33.45 -46.09 -9.32
CA LYS A 25 32.03 -45.92 -8.99
C LYS A 25 31.80 -44.92 -7.87
N GLN A 26 32.71 -44.84 -6.90
CA GLN A 26 32.66 -43.81 -5.87
C GLN A 26 32.88 -42.41 -6.47
N ALA A 27 33.79 -42.27 -7.43
CA ALA A 27 34.00 -41.00 -8.13
C ALA A 27 32.77 -40.56 -8.93
N GLU A 28 32.13 -41.48 -9.68
CA GLU A 28 30.87 -41.21 -10.39
C GLU A 28 29.76 -40.78 -9.41
N LEU A 29 29.60 -41.49 -8.29
CA LEU A 29 28.62 -41.17 -7.24
C LEU A 29 28.84 -39.78 -6.66
N ASN A 30 30.09 -39.41 -6.37
CA ASN A 30 30.42 -38.10 -5.82
C ASN A 30 30.02 -36.96 -6.77
N VAL A 31 30.21 -37.14 -8.08
CA VAL A 31 29.81 -36.15 -9.09
C VAL A 31 28.29 -35.99 -9.14
N VAL A 32 27.55 -37.11 -9.10
CA VAL A 32 26.08 -37.07 -9.12
C VAL A 32 25.53 -36.48 -7.83
N GLN A 33 26.11 -36.83 -6.68
CA GLN A 33 25.73 -36.27 -5.38
C GLN A 33 25.93 -34.75 -5.35
N ALA A 34 27.07 -34.25 -5.81
CA ALA A 34 27.34 -32.82 -5.87
C ALA A 34 26.33 -32.07 -6.77
N LYS A 35 25.95 -32.66 -7.91
CA LYS A 35 24.92 -32.09 -8.80
C LYS A 35 23.55 -32.08 -8.14
N TYR A 36 23.20 -33.15 -7.43
CA TYR A 36 21.95 -33.26 -6.69
C TYR A 36 21.87 -32.20 -5.58
N ASP A 37 22.91 -32.06 -4.78
CA ASP A 37 22.96 -31.10 -3.67
C ASP A 37 22.86 -29.65 -4.18
N ALA A 38 23.54 -29.34 -5.30
CA ALA A 38 23.45 -28.04 -5.95
C ALA A 38 22.03 -27.77 -6.48
N ALA A 39 21.38 -28.76 -7.10
CA ALA A 39 20.01 -28.64 -7.59
C ALA A 39 19.01 -28.46 -6.45
N MET A 40 19.17 -29.19 -5.34
CA MET A 40 18.31 -29.08 -4.16
C MET A 40 18.47 -27.73 -3.46
N THR A 41 19.70 -27.21 -3.37
CA THR A 41 19.96 -25.87 -2.86
C THR A 41 19.27 -24.81 -3.71
N LYS A 42 19.43 -24.88 -5.04
CA LYS A 42 18.79 -23.94 -5.97
C LYS A 42 17.27 -24.02 -5.90
N LYS A 43 16.70 -25.24 -5.80
CA LYS A 43 15.26 -25.45 -5.62
C LYS A 43 14.77 -24.76 -4.35
N LYS A 44 15.48 -24.92 -3.23
CA LYS A 44 15.10 -24.29 -1.96
C LYS A 44 15.12 -22.77 -2.06
N MET A 45 16.19 -22.19 -2.61
CA MET A 45 16.28 -20.73 -2.82
C MET A 45 15.11 -20.20 -3.63
N LEU A 46 14.76 -20.84 -4.74
CA LEU A 46 13.64 -20.41 -5.58
C LEU A 46 12.28 -20.51 -4.88
N LEU A 47 12.08 -21.53 -4.03
CA LEU A 47 10.87 -21.68 -3.24
C LEU A 47 10.77 -20.59 -2.17
N ASP A 48 11.87 -20.29 -1.48
CA ASP A 48 11.93 -19.25 -0.46
C ASP A 48 11.68 -17.86 -1.10
N ASP A 49 12.27 -17.58 -2.26
CA ASP A 49 12.04 -16.34 -3.02
C ASP A 49 10.59 -16.22 -3.51
N ALA A 50 10.01 -17.32 -4.00
CA ALA A 50 8.62 -17.35 -4.46
C ALA A 50 7.64 -17.08 -3.31
N GLU A 51 7.87 -17.67 -2.14
CA GLU A 51 7.04 -17.44 -0.96
C GLU A 51 7.15 -16.00 -0.47
N MET A 52 8.36 -15.44 -0.44
CA MET A 52 8.57 -14.03 -0.08
C MET A 52 7.85 -13.09 -1.06
N CYS A 53 7.88 -13.39 -2.36
CA CYS A 53 7.14 -12.64 -3.37
C CYS A 53 5.63 -12.72 -3.13
N ARG A 54 5.11 -13.92 -2.85
CA ARG A 54 3.69 -14.15 -2.55
C ARG A 54 3.23 -13.33 -1.35
N MET A 55 3.99 -13.37 -0.24
CA MET A 55 3.69 -12.57 0.95
C MET A 55 3.66 -11.07 0.66
N LYS A 56 4.58 -10.56 -0.17
CA LYS A 56 4.60 -9.15 -0.57
C LYS A 56 3.39 -8.78 -1.42
N MET A 57 2.98 -9.66 -2.36
CA MET A 57 1.81 -9.46 -3.20
C MET A 57 0.51 -9.46 -2.38
N ASP A 58 0.39 -10.37 -1.41
CA ASP A 58 -0.77 -10.42 -0.50
C ASP A 58 -0.87 -9.12 0.31
N ALA A 59 0.24 -8.67 0.91
CA ALA A 59 0.28 -7.41 1.66
C ALA A 59 -0.05 -6.18 0.78
N ALA A 60 0.48 -6.12 -0.44
CA ALA A 60 0.16 -5.04 -1.39
C ALA A 60 -1.33 -5.03 -1.75
N THR A 61 -1.91 -6.21 -1.97
CA THR A 61 -3.34 -6.35 -2.30
C THR A 61 -4.21 -5.90 -1.14
N MET A 62 -3.88 -6.28 0.10
CA MET A 62 -4.58 -5.81 1.29
C MET A 62 -4.51 -4.29 1.44
N LEU A 63 -3.34 -3.69 1.22
CA LEU A 63 -3.18 -2.23 1.28
C LEU A 63 -4.02 -1.54 0.21
N ILE A 64 -3.94 -1.99 -1.04
CA ILE A 64 -4.73 -1.42 -2.15
C ILE A 64 -6.23 -1.53 -1.84
N GLY A 65 -6.69 -2.70 -1.39
CA GLY A 65 -8.09 -2.91 -1.03
C GLY A 65 -8.54 -2.02 0.14
N GLY A 66 -7.70 -1.91 1.19
CA GLY A 66 -7.98 -1.05 2.34
C GLY A 66 -8.00 0.45 2.01
N LEU A 67 -7.13 0.88 1.10
CA LEU A 67 -7.00 2.29 0.68
C LEU A 67 -7.95 2.68 -0.46
N ALA A 68 -8.54 1.73 -1.18
CA ALA A 68 -9.42 2.03 -2.31
C ALA A 68 -10.65 2.86 -1.89
N GLY A 69 -11.24 2.54 -0.74
CA GLY A 69 -12.34 3.33 -0.16
C GLY A 69 -11.89 4.74 0.22
N GLU A 70 -10.69 4.88 0.79
CA GLU A 70 -10.11 6.17 1.14
C GLU A 70 -9.82 7.03 -0.08
N GLN A 71 -9.31 6.43 -1.17
CA GLN A 71 -9.07 7.12 -2.43
C GLN A 71 -10.36 7.75 -2.98
N VAL A 72 -11.46 6.99 -3.00
CA VAL A 72 -12.77 7.50 -3.47
C VAL A 72 -13.25 8.62 -2.56
N ARG A 73 -13.16 8.42 -1.23
CA ARG A 73 -13.56 9.42 -0.24
C ARG A 73 -12.77 10.72 -0.38
N TRP A 74 -11.44 10.66 -0.45
CA TRP A 74 -10.59 11.84 -0.59
C TRP A 74 -10.77 12.54 -1.93
N SER A 75 -11.04 11.78 -3.00
CA SER A 75 -11.36 12.37 -4.31
C SER A 75 -12.68 13.14 -4.26
N ALA A 76 -13.71 12.58 -3.62
CA ALA A 76 -14.99 13.27 -3.40
C ALA A 76 -14.83 14.51 -2.52
N GLN A 77 -14.11 14.39 -1.40
CA GLN A 77 -13.82 15.51 -0.50
C GLN A 77 -13.02 16.61 -1.19
N SER A 78 -12.06 16.26 -2.05
CA SER A 78 -11.29 17.25 -2.82
C SER A 78 -12.18 18.06 -3.77
N LEU A 79 -13.12 17.39 -4.45
CA LEU A 79 -14.09 18.05 -5.31
C LEU A 79 -15.01 18.97 -4.51
N GLU A 80 -15.48 18.51 -3.35
CA GLU A 80 -16.31 19.29 -2.44
C GLU A 80 -15.56 20.51 -1.90
N PHE A 81 -14.31 20.36 -1.47
CA PHE A 81 -13.49 21.49 -1.00
C PHE A 81 -13.26 22.53 -2.10
N ARG A 82 -13.02 22.10 -3.34
CA ARG A 82 -12.88 23.04 -4.47
C ARG A 82 -14.14 23.88 -4.65
N ASP A 83 -15.30 23.25 -4.52
CA ASP A 83 -16.60 23.89 -4.62
C ASP A 83 -16.87 24.83 -3.42
N GLN A 84 -16.49 24.42 -2.20
CA GLN A 84 -16.52 25.27 -1.00
C GLN A 84 -15.62 26.50 -1.13
N ILE A 85 -14.37 26.34 -1.59
CA ILE A 85 -13.42 27.45 -1.82
C ILE A 85 -14.01 28.49 -2.77
N THR A 86 -14.72 28.03 -3.82
CA THR A 86 -15.35 28.92 -4.80
C THR A 86 -16.45 29.78 -4.17
N ARG A 87 -17.18 29.26 -3.17
CA ARG A 87 -18.23 30.00 -2.45
C ARG A 87 -17.74 30.78 -1.24
N LEU A 88 -16.58 30.41 -0.70
CA LEU A 88 -16.04 30.93 0.56
C LEU A 88 -15.97 32.46 0.58
N THR A 89 -15.59 33.09 -0.54
CA THR A 89 -15.52 34.56 -0.62
C THR A 89 -16.88 35.23 -0.35
N GLY A 90 -17.97 34.68 -0.91
CA GLY A 90 -19.31 35.19 -0.66
C GLY A 90 -19.78 34.91 0.76
N ASP A 91 -19.46 33.74 1.29
CA ASP A 91 -19.83 33.34 2.65
C ASP A 91 -19.15 34.23 3.70
N VAL A 92 -17.86 34.50 3.55
CA VAL A 92 -17.10 35.42 4.40
C VAL A 92 -17.68 36.85 4.33
N LEU A 93 -18.12 37.30 3.16
CA LEU A 93 -18.74 38.63 3.02
C LEU A 93 -20.05 38.73 3.80
N ILE A 94 -20.90 37.69 3.75
CA ILE A 94 -22.14 37.63 4.55
C ILE A 94 -21.80 37.61 6.05
N CYS A 95 -20.86 36.76 6.48
CA CYS A 95 -20.47 36.65 7.89
C CYS A 95 -19.89 37.95 8.45
N THR A 96 -19.00 38.60 7.70
CA THR A 96 -18.41 39.90 8.09
C THR A 96 -19.45 41.00 8.13
N GLY A 97 -20.34 41.07 7.14
CA GLY A 97 -21.48 42.00 7.15
C GLY A 97 -22.37 41.79 8.39
N PHE A 98 -22.65 40.53 8.72
CA PHE A 98 -23.41 40.19 9.93
C PHE A 98 -22.70 40.68 11.20
N LEU A 99 -21.43 40.33 11.39
CA LEU A 99 -20.65 40.75 12.57
C LEU A 99 -20.53 42.27 12.70
N SER A 100 -20.31 42.98 11.60
CA SER A 100 -20.09 44.43 11.63
C SER A 100 -21.37 45.26 11.79
N TYR A 101 -22.51 44.81 11.24
CA TYR A 101 -23.71 45.66 11.12
C TYR A 101 -24.96 45.11 11.79
N SER A 102 -25.01 43.84 12.19
CA SER A 102 -26.24 43.22 12.72
C SER A 102 -26.41 43.36 14.23
N GLY A 103 -25.36 43.72 14.97
CA GLY A 103 -25.33 43.81 16.44
C GLY A 103 -26.48 44.60 17.10
N PRO A 104 -26.80 45.83 16.67
CA PRO A 104 -27.82 46.65 17.34
C PRO A 104 -29.26 46.30 16.96
N PHE A 105 -29.48 45.36 16.04
CA PHE A 105 -30.80 45.05 15.49
C PHE A 105 -31.41 43.78 16.09
N ASN A 106 -32.74 43.71 16.11
CA ASN A 106 -33.47 42.49 16.50
C ASN A 106 -33.43 41.42 15.38
N GLN A 107 -33.92 40.22 15.67
CA GLN A 107 -33.84 39.08 14.74
C GLN A 107 -34.47 39.36 13.37
N GLU A 108 -35.62 40.02 13.33
CA GLU A 108 -36.32 40.33 12.07
C GLU A 108 -35.47 41.23 11.16
N PHE A 109 -34.87 42.28 11.72
CA PHE A 109 -34.00 43.19 10.97
C PHE A 109 -32.69 42.52 10.55
N ARG A 110 -32.12 41.64 11.38
CA ARG A 110 -30.93 40.85 11.02
C ARG A 110 -31.21 39.96 9.82
N THR A 111 -32.33 39.24 9.80
CA THR A 111 -32.74 38.43 8.64
C THR A 111 -32.93 39.27 7.39
N LYS A 112 -33.55 40.46 7.49
CA LYS A 112 -33.71 41.39 6.36
C LYS A 112 -32.35 41.84 5.78
N LEU A 113 -31.39 42.18 6.64
CA LEU A 113 -30.04 42.57 6.22
C LEU A 113 -29.31 41.44 5.50
N THR A 114 -29.33 40.22 6.07
CA THR A 114 -28.73 39.03 5.45
C THR A 114 -29.33 38.74 4.08
N ASN A 115 -30.67 38.75 3.95
CA ASN A 115 -31.34 38.52 2.67
C ASN A 115 -30.98 39.56 1.61
N LYS A 116 -30.82 40.83 2.03
CA LYS A 116 -30.39 41.90 1.13
C LYS A 116 -28.96 41.66 0.62
N TRP A 117 -28.03 41.27 1.50
CA TRP A 117 -26.66 40.93 1.07
C TRP A 117 -26.63 39.73 0.13
N SER A 118 -27.39 38.67 0.39
CA SER A 118 -27.50 37.51 -0.53
C SER A 118 -28.05 37.91 -1.90
N SER A 119 -29.01 38.86 -1.94
CA SER A 119 -29.56 39.39 -3.19
C SER A 119 -28.51 40.18 -3.97
N GLU A 120 -27.71 41.00 -3.29
CA GLU A 120 -26.60 41.75 -3.89
C GLU A 120 -25.50 40.83 -4.44
N LEU A 121 -25.12 39.80 -3.70
CA LEU A 121 -24.14 38.80 -4.15
C LEU A 121 -24.64 38.08 -5.41
N THR A 122 -25.93 37.73 -5.46
CA THR A 122 -26.57 37.14 -6.64
C THR A 122 -26.51 38.08 -7.83
N ALA A 123 -26.88 39.36 -7.65
CA ALA A 123 -26.84 40.37 -8.71
C ALA A 123 -25.42 40.60 -9.26
N LYS A 124 -24.42 40.53 -8.38
CA LYS A 124 -22.99 40.67 -8.72
C LYS A 124 -22.35 39.36 -9.20
N LYS A 125 -23.11 38.25 -9.27
CA LYS A 125 -22.64 36.92 -9.66
C LYS A 125 -21.46 36.42 -8.80
N ILE A 126 -21.44 36.79 -7.53
CA ILE A 126 -20.47 36.28 -6.56
C ILE A 126 -21.03 34.97 -5.98
N PRO A 127 -20.33 33.83 -6.12
CA PRO A 127 -20.79 32.57 -5.54
C PRO A 127 -20.83 32.62 -4.01
N PHE A 128 -21.87 32.05 -3.43
CA PHE A 128 -22.04 31.90 -1.99
C PHE A 128 -22.94 30.70 -1.69
N SER A 129 -22.94 30.23 -0.45
CA SER A 129 -23.74 29.11 0.02
C SER A 129 -25.17 29.56 0.28
N LYS A 130 -26.14 29.00 -0.47
CA LYS A 130 -27.56 29.41 -0.40
C LYS A 130 -28.18 29.25 0.99
N ASN A 131 -27.70 28.28 1.76
CA ASN A 131 -28.20 27.95 3.10
C ASN A 131 -27.11 28.15 4.17
N LEU A 132 -26.33 29.22 4.07
CA LEU A 132 -25.26 29.53 5.03
C LEU A 132 -25.81 29.67 6.45
N GLN A 133 -25.45 28.74 7.33
CA GLN A 133 -25.71 28.84 8.76
C GLN A 133 -24.64 29.75 9.39
N ILE A 134 -24.93 31.04 9.49
CA ILE A 134 -23.94 32.07 9.91
C ILE A 134 -23.32 31.76 11.28
N VAL A 135 -24.11 31.24 12.23
CA VAL A 135 -23.61 30.93 13.58
C VAL A 135 -22.63 29.76 13.54
N GLU A 136 -22.99 28.66 12.86
CA GLU A 136 -22.12 27.49 12.70
C GLU A 136 -20.86 27.80 11.88
N ALA A 137 -20.95 28.74 10.92
CA ALA A 137 -19.80 29.19 10.14
C ALA A 137 -18.80 30.02 10.96
N LEU A 138 -19.21 30.55 12.13
CA LEU A 138 -18.40 31.43 12.97
C LEU A 138 -17.96 30.78 14.29
N VAL A 139 -18.66 29.72 14.73
CA VAL A 139 -18.45 29.09 16.03
C VAL A 139 -18.51 27.58 15.88
N ASP A 140 -17.53 26.89 16.46
CA ASP A 140 -17.55 25.43 16.57
C ASP A 140 -18.57 24.97 17.61
N THR A 141 -19.30 23.91 17.29
CA THR A 141 -20.29 23.26 18.17
C THR A 141 -19.72 22.53 19.39
N THR A 142 -18.40 22.58 19.63
CA THR A 142 -17.73 22.01 20.82
C THR A 142 -17.67 22.95 22.03
N THR A 143 -18.39 24.08 21.99
CA THR A 143 -18.53 25.04 23.08
C THR A 143 -19.98 25.12 23.53
#